data_AF-A0A1H7XPS1-F1
#
_entry.id   AF-A0A1H7XPS1-F1
#
_cell.length_a   1.000
_cell.length_b   1.000
_cell.length_c   1.000
_cell.angle_alpha   90.00
_cell.angle_beta   90.00
_cell.angle_gamma   90.00
#
_symmetry.space_group_name_H-M   'P 1'
#
loop_
_entity.id
_entity.type
_entity.pdbx_description
1 polymer ?
#
loop_
_entity_poly.entity_id
_entity_poly.type
_entity_poly.pdbx_seq_one_letter_code
_entity_poly.pdbx_strand_id
1 'polypeptide(L)' 'MLLKLAAEQRDYVKITFNTDRFVAEMGEDNPVVREYLSVQEMLQEFEENGIESADFDTQSHEIYKKLLERAYSLGEVLS' A
#
# COMPACT_ATOMS: atom_id res chain seq x y z
N MET A 1 2.89 -4.34 -11.33
CA MET A 1 2.40 -5.53 -12.05
C MET A 1 0.88 -5.43 -12.15
N LEU A 2 0.27 -5.68 -13.32
CA LEU A 2 -1.20 -5.64 -13.45
C LEU A 2 -1.83 -6.91 -12.87
N LEU A 3 -2.57 -6.76 -11.77
CA LEU A 3 -3.18 -7.84 -10.99
C LEU A 3 -4.55 -8.30 -11.53
N LYS A 4 -5.08 -7.61 -12.56
CA LYS A 4 -6.42 -7.87 -13.15
C LYS A 4 -7.54 -7.91 -12.10
N LEU A 5 -7.52 -6.97 -11.17
CA LEU A 5 -8.51 -6.86 -10.10
C LEU A 5 -9.91 -6.54 -10.64
N ALA A 6 -10.93 -7.13 -10.01
CA ALA A 6 -12.30 -6.68 -10.18
C ALA A 6 -12.50 -5.25 -9.61
N ALA A 7 -13.60 -4.59 -9.95
CA ALA A 7 -13.93 -3.28 -9.35
C ALA A 7 -14.02 -3.37 -7.82
N GLU A 8 -14.76 -4.36 -7.31
CA GLU A 8 -14.93 -4.62 -5.87
C GLU A 8 -13.61 -4.83 -5.12
N GLN A 9 -12.59 -5.40 -5.78
CA GLN A 9 -11.27 -5.60 -5.20
C GLN A 9 -10.43 -4.32 -5.17
N ARG A 10 -10.70 -3.37 -6.06
CA ARG A 10 -10.02 -2.06 -6.10
C ARG A 10 -10.66 -1.05 -5.16
N ASP A 11 -11.98 -1.15 -5.00
CA ASP A 11 -12.78 -0.21 -4.22
C ASP A 11 -12.63 -0.44 -2.71
N TYR A 12 -12.26 -1.67 -2.31
CA TYR A 12 -11.96 -2.01 -0.93
C TYR A 12 -10.54 -2.55 -0.81
N VAL A 13 -9.64 -1.75 -0.25
CA VAL A 13 -8.28 -2.18 0.07
C VAL A 13 -7.99 -1.90 1.52
N LYS A 14 -7.59 -2.93 2.27
CA LYS A 14 -7.19 -2.81 3.68
C LYS A 14 -5.70 -3.03 3.79
N ILE A 15 -5.02 -2.16 4.53
CA ILE A 15 -3.59 -2.22 4.75
C ILE A 15 -3.30 -2.45 6.23
N THR A 16 -2.51 -3.49 6.48
CA THR A 16 -1.91 -3.76 7.78
C THR A 16 -0.39 -3.76 7.66
N PHE A 17 0.31 -3.62 8.79
CA PHE A 17 1.76 -3.71 8.85
C PHE A 17 2.15 -4.85 9.79
N ASN A 18 2.80 -5.87 9.23
CA ASN A 18 3.22 -7.04 9.98
C ASN A 18 4.74 -7.13 10.00
N THR A 19 5.34 -7.05 11.19
CA THR A 19 6.77 -7.21 11.46
C THR A 19 7.68 -6.22 10.72
N ASP A 20 7.79 -6.35 9.41
CA ASP A 20 8.68 -5.60 8.52
C ASP A 20 8.05 -5.21 7.17
N ARG A 21 6.77 -5.55 6.92
CA ARG A 21 6.12 -5.36 5.62
C ARG A 21 4.69 -4.84 5.74
N PHE A 22 4.26 -4.09 4.73
CA PHE A 22 2.85 -3.78 4.52
C PHE A 22 2.16 -4.97 3.85
N VAL A 23 0.96 -5.29 4.31
CA VAL A 23 0.09 -6.30 3.70
C VAL A 23 -1.17 -5.57 3.22
N ALA A 24 -1.42 -5.62 1.92
CA ALA A 24 -2.65 -5.10 1.32
C ALA A 24 -3.58 -6.25 0.97
N GLU A 25 -4.79 -6.21 1.52
CA GLU A 25 -5.89 -7.12 1.23
C GLU A 25 -6.89 -6.37 0.33
N MET A 26 -7.06 -6.84 -0.91
CA MET A 26 -7.85 -6.18 -1.96
C MET A 26 -9.16 -6.95 -2.21
N GLY A 27 -10.29 -6.38 -1.79
CA GLY A 27 -11.63 -6.97 -1.77
C GLY A 27 -12.01 -7.57 -0.42
N GLU A 28 -13.31 -7.57 -0.09
CA GLU A 28 -13.84 -8.18 1.13
C GLU A 28 -14.00 -9.71 0.98
N ASP A 29 -14.61 -10.14 -0.13
CA ASP A 29 -14.86 -11.55 -0.44
C ASP A 29 -13.79 -12.10 -1.38
N ASN A 30 -12.97 -13.05 -0.89
CA ASN A 30 -11.80 -13.60 -1.57
C ASN A 30 -10.74 -12.53 -1.91
N PRO A 31 -10.10 -11.95 -0.88
CA PRO A 31 -9.12 -10.89 -1.08
C PRO A 31 -7.92 -11.37 -1.89
N VAL A 32 -7.45 -10.51 -2.79
CA VAL A 32 -6.09 -10.62 -3.34
C VAL A 32 -5.14 -10.01 -2.32
N VAL A 33 -4.19 -10.81 -1.84
CA VAL A 33 -3.23 -10.38 -0.81
C VAL A 33 -1.88 -10.06 -1.46
N ARG A 34 -1.32 -8.91 -1.12
CA ARG A 34 0.01 -8.45 -1.56
C ARG A 34 0.84 -7.99 -0.37
N GLU A 35 2.14 -8.23 -0.43
CA GLU A 35 3.09 -7.82 0.59
C GLU A 35 4.12 -6.86 0.00
N TYR A 36 4.47 -5.80 0.73
CA TYR A 36 5.38 -4.76 0.29
C TYR A 36 6.43 -4.45 1.36
N LEU A 37 7.70 -4.45 0.95
CA LEU A 37 8.81 -4.04 1.81
C LEU A 37 9.01 -2.52 1.81
N SER A 38 8.49 -1.81 0.81
CA SER A 38 8.59 -0.36 0.70
C SER A 38 7.25 0.29 0.38
N VAL A 39 7.07 1.51 0.91
CA VAL A 39 5.92 2.36 0.59
C VAL A 39 5.88 2.70 -0.89
N GLN A 40 7.04 2.91 -1.51
CA GLN A 40 7.13 3.29 -2.92
C GLN A 40 6.65 2.16 -3.86
N GLU A 41 7.07 0.91 -3.62
CA GLU A 41 6.59 -0.24 -4.41
C GLU A 41 5.07 -0.42 -4.27
N MET A 42 4.54 -0.23 -3.06
CA MET A 42 3.10 -0.31 -2.80
C MET A 42 2.33 0.75 -3.59
N LEU A 43 2.73 2.02 -3.48
CA LEU A 43 2.06 3.12 -4.17
C LEU A 43 2.15 2.99 -5.69
N GLN A 44 3.29 2.55 -6.22
CA GLN A 44 3.44 2.29 -7.66
C GLN A 44 2.50 1.18 -8.13
N GLU A 45 2.43 0.05 -7.42
CA GLU A 45 1.52 -1.03 -7.80
C GLU A 45 0.04 -0.60 -7.68
N PHE A 46 -0.29 0.26 -6.73
CA PHE A 46 -1.65 0.80 -6.59
C PHE A 46 -2.01 1.70 -7.77
N GLU A 47 -1.12 2.60 -8.18
CA GLU A 47 -1.31 3.44 -9.37
C GLU A 47 -1.47 2.59 -10.63
N GLU A 48 -0.62 1.58 -10.83
CA GLU A 48 -0.69 0.67 -11.97
C GLU A 48 -1.99 -0.16 -12.02
N ASN A 49 -2.63 -0.39 -10.87
CA ASN A 49 -3.88 -1.15 -10.76
C ASN A 49 -5.13 -0.28 -10.58
N GLY A 50 -4.98 1.06 -10.59
CA GLY A 50 -6.09 1.99 -10.39
C GLY A 50 -6.75 1.86 -9.02
N ILE A 51 -5.95 1.59 -7.99
CA ILE A 51 -6.38 1.62 -6.59
C ILE A 51 -6.22 3.07 -6.10
N GLU A 52 -7.33 3.76 -5.90
CA GLU A 52 -7.34 5.18 -5.54
C GLU A 52 -7.31 5.42 -4.03
N SER A 53 -7.75 4.45 -3.22
CA SER A 53 -7.83 4.58 -1.78
C SER A 53 -7.60 3.26 -1.06
N ALA A 54 -7.14 3.34 0.18
CA ALA A 54 -6.99 2.19 1.06
C ALA A 54 -7.24 2.60 2.50
N ASP A 55 -7.81 1.67 3.28
CA ASP A 55 -8.04 1.81 4.70
C ASP A 55 -6.84 1.24 5.48
N PHE A 56 -6.36 2.00 6.46
CA PHE A 56 -5.25 1.58 7.31
C PHE A 56 -5.75 1.41 8.73
N ASP A 57 -5.30 0.36 9.42
CA ASP A 57 -5.39 0.37 10.89
C ASP A 57 -4.49 1.49 11.47
N THR A 58 -4.76 1.88 12.72
CA THR A 58 -4.06 3.00 13.36
C THR A 58 -2.54 2.83 13.36
N GLN A 59 -2.05 1.63 13.65
CA GLN A 59 -0.62 1.36 13.74
C GLN A 59 0.05 1.44 12.36
N SER A 60 -0.58 0.84 11.36
CA SER A 60 -0.10 0.78 9.98
C SER A 60 -0.08 2.16 9.35
N HIS A 61 -1.07 2.99 9.67
CA HIS A 61 -1.11 4.38 9.22
C HIS A 61 0.05 5.21 9.80
N GLU A 62 0.36 5.05 11.08
CA GLU A 62 1.50 5.74 11.70
C GLU A 62 2.83 5.32 11.08
N ILE A 63 3.00 4.03 10.78
CA ILE A 63 4.22 3.50 10.15
C ILE A 63 4.33 4.02 8.72
N TYR A 64 3.24 4.00 7.95
CA TYR A 64 3.16 4.57 6.61
C TYR A 64 3.62 6.02 6.59
N LYS A 65 3.09 6.88 7.47
CA LYS A 65 3.50 8.29 7.55
C LYS A 65 5.00 8.44 7.81
N LYS A 66 5.54 7.72 8.80
CA LYS A 66 6.97 7.77 9.15
C LYS A 66 7.87 7.35 7.99
N LEU A 67 7.48 6.32 7.23
CA LEU A 67 8.26 5.82 6.11
C LEU A 67 8.14 6.73 4.88
N LEU A 68 6.95 7.30 4.65
CA LEU A 68 6.71 8.25 3.57
C LEU A 68 7.51 9.55 3.78
N GLU A 69 7.48 10.12 4.99
CA GLU A 69 8.29 11.30 5.34
C GLU A 69 9.79 11.02 5.14
N ARG A 70 10.26 9.84 5.54
CA ARG A 70 11.65 9.43 5.31
C ARG A 70 12.00 9.33 3.82
N ALA A 71 11.11 8.73 3.02
CA ALA A 71 11.32 8.62 1.57
C ALA A 71 11.45 10.00 0.91
N TYR A 72 10.61 10.97 1.27
CA TYR A 72 10.72 12.34 0.76
C TYR A 72 11.98 13.05 1.25
N SER A 73 12.33 12.91 2.53
CA SER A 73 13.55 13.52 3.08
C SER A 73 14.84 12.98 2.43
N LEU A 74 14.88 11.70 2.05
CA LEU A 74 16.00 11.10 1.33
C LEU A 74 16.02 11.52 -0.15
N GLY A 75 14.86 11.68 -0.77
CA GLY A 75 14.75 12.22 -2.13
C GLY A 75 15.29 13.65 -2.24
N GLU A 76 15.00 14.51 -1.25
CA GLU A 76 15.52 15.89 -1.22
C GLU A 76 17.04 15.96 -0.97
N VAL A 77 17.62 15.01 -0.24
CA VAL A 77 19.08 14.98 0.03
C VAL A 77 19.88 14.46 -1.17
N LEU A 78 19.27 13.68 -2.05
CA LEU A 78 19.91 13.06 -3.22
C LEU A 78 19.63 13.81 -4.55
N SER A 79 18.84 14.89 -4.52
CA SER A 79 18.53 15.75 -5.67
C SER A 79 19.45 16.97 -5.75
#